data_AF-A0A3A0FVE7-F1
#
_entry.id   AF-A0A3A0FVE7-F1
#
_cell.length_a   1.000
_cell.length_b   1.000
_cell.length_c   1.000
_cell.angle_alpha   90.00
_cell.angle_beta   90.00
_cell.angle_gamma   90.00
#
_symmetry.space_group_name_H-M   'P 1'
#
loop_
_entity.id
_entity.type
_entity.pdbx_description
1 polymer ?
#
loop_
_entity_poly.entity_id
_entity_poly.type
_entity_poly.pdbx_seq_one_letter_code
_entity_poly.pdbx_strand_id
1 'polypeptide(L)'
;MRAVGGMIDLAVVAVLALAVLRGLWIGMVREAFSLAALATAVIAFRSLREPVAAEIAARTQWDPLIATAAAGGVVVVAAILFVTIVGMIVRRLVGVAGLSAIDRLGGAAVGAAEGLLLVSLALFGATEVLGPRDPIFEGSRAVATFRSWRGSKDDARAGRDATARSAATPAPPSGRGVGSGR
;
A
#
# COMPACT_ATOMS: atom_id res chain seq x y z
N MET A 1 32.02 4.30 -12.22
CA MET A 1 30.76 4.83 -11.63
C MET A 1 29.50 4.37 -12.38
N ARG A 2 29.43 4.40 -13.72
CA ARG A 2 28.31 3.81 -14.51
C ARG A 2 27.94 2.35 -14.18
N ALA A 3 28.90 1.55 -13.74
CA ALA A 3 28.68 0.16 -13.34
C ALA A 3 27.70 0.03 -12.16
N VAL A 4 27.76 0.96 -11.19
CA VAL A 4 26.95 0.90 -9.97
C VAL A 4 25.49 1.24 -10.26
N GLY A 5 25.23 2.28 -11.06
CA GLY A 5 23.87 2.59 -11.54
C GLY A 5 23.26 1.44 -12.35
N GLY A 6 24.07 0.74 -13.16
CA GLY A 6 23.62 -0.45 -13.88
C GLY A 6 23.25 -1.63 -12.99
N MET A 7 23.90 -1.79 -11.82
CA MET A 7 23.54 -2.82 -10.84
C MET A 7 22.19 -2.54 -10.18
N ILE A 8 21.87 -1.28 -9.93
CA ILE A 8 20.54 -0.88 -9.42
C ILE A 8 19.46 -1.20 -10.46
N ASP A 9 19.69 -0.84 -11.72
CA ASP A 9 18.75 -1.12 -12.80
C ASP A 9 18.54 -2.64 -12.98
N LEU A 10 19.63 -3.42 -12.90
CA LEU A 10 19.56 -4.88 -12.95
C LEU A 10 18.77 -5.47 -11.77
N ALA A 11 18.99 -4.95 -10.55
CA ALA A 11 18.25 -5.37 -9.37
C ALA A 11 16.75 -5.07 -9.50
N VAL A 12 16.41 -3.88 -10.00
CA VAL A 12 15.01 -3.49 -10.27
C VAL A 12 14.36 -4.43 -11.28
N VAL A 13 15.03 -4.70 -12.41
CA VAL A 13 14.53 -5.63 -13.42
C VAL A 13 14.38 -7.03 -12.85
N ALA A 14 15.33 -7.51 -12.05
CA ALA A 14 15.26 -8.82 -11.41
C ALA A 14 14.05 -8.91 -10.46
N VAL A 15 13.85 -7.91 -9.60
CA VAL A 15 12.70 -7.86 -8.68
C VAL A 15 11.38 -7.86 -9.45
N LEU A 16 11.27 -7.03 -10.49
CA LEU A 16 10.07 -6.97 -11.33
C LEU A 16 9.81 -8.31 -12.04
N ALA A 17 10.84 -8.91 -12.64
CA ALA A 17 10.72 -10.20 -13.32
C ALA A 17 10.30 -11.31 -12.35
N LEU A 18 10.90 -11.35 -11.15
CA LEU A 18 10.53 -12.30 -10.10
C LEU A 18 9.11 -12.08 -9.61
N ALA A 19 8.67 -10.83 -9.45
CA ALA A 19 7.32 -10.52 -9.01
C ALA A 19 6.27 -10.94 -10.06
N VAL A 20 6.51 -10.64 -11.33
CA VAL A 20 5.66 -11.07 -12.46
C VAL A 20 5.61 -12.60 -12.55
N LEU A 21 6.76 -13.26 -12.48
CA LEU A 21 6.86 -14.70 -12.60
C LEU A 21 6.21 -15.41 -11.40
N ARG A 22 6.39 -14.87 -10.19
CA ARG A 22 5.68 -15.29 -8.98
C ARG A 22 4.18 -15.14 -9.16
N GLY A 23 3.71 -13.98 -9.64
CA GLY A 23 2.30 -13.73 -9.90
C GLY A 23 1.72 -14.69 -10.93
N LEU A 24 2.47 -15.02 -11.98
CA LEU A 24 2.10 -16.02 -12.99
C LEU A 24 1.98 -17.43 -12.40
N TRP A 25 2.86 -17.82 -11.47
CA TRP A 25 2.79 -19.11 -10.78
C TRP A 25 1.68 -19.19 -9.73
N ILE A 26 1.42 -18.08 -9.04
CA ILE A 26 0.47 -18.00 -7.92
C ILE A 26 -0.97 -17.83 -8.40
N GLY A 27 -1.18 -17.04 -9.44
CA GLY A 27 -2.49 -16.68 -9.98
C GLY A 27 -3.15 -15.48 -9.27
N MET A 28 -4.00 -14.77 -10.01
CA MET A 28 -4.70 -13.56 -9.58
C MET A 28 -5.58 -13.82 -8.37
N VAL A 29 -6.34 -14.91 -8.37
CA VAL A 29 -7.27 -15.24 -7.29
C VAL A 29 -6.52 -15.40 -5.98
N ARG A 30 -5.35 -16.05 -6.00
CA ARG A 30 -4.58 -16.23 -4.76
C ARG A 30 -4.04 -14.91 -4.23
N GLU A 31 -3.58 -14.00 -5.08
CA GLU A 31 -3.15 -12.67 -4.65
C GLU A 31 -4.32 -11.82 -4.14
N ALA A 32 -5.46 -11.81 -4.85
CA ALA A 32 -6.66 -11.09 -4.44
C ALA A 32 -7.17 -11.56 -3.07
N PHE A 33 -7.22 -12.88 -2.84
CA PHE A 33 -7.63 -13.44 -1.55
C PHE A 33 -6.59 -13.22 -0.44
N SER A 34 -5.30 -13.10 -0.78
CA SER A 34 -4.26 -12.72 0.18
C SER A 34 -4.47 -11.28 0.68
N LEU A 35 -4.72 -10.34 -0.23
CA LEU A 35 -5.03 -8.95 0.11
C LEU A 35 -6.38 -8.83 0.85
N ALA A 36 -7.39 -9.59 0.41
CA ALA A 36 -8.69 -9.64 1.08
C ALA A 36 -8.56 -10.20 2.50
N ALA A 37 -7.71 -11.20 2.74
CA ALA A 37 -7.48 -11.75 4.07
C ALA A 37 -6.85 -10.70 4.98
N LEU A 38 -5.88 -9.94 4.48
CA LEU A 38 -5.26 -8.84 5.22
C LEU A 38 -6.29 -7.74 5.55
N ALA A 39 -7.05 -7.27 4.56
CA ALA A 39 -8.06 -6.23 4.77
C ALA A 39 -9.14 -6.68 5.76
N THR A 40 -9.63 -7.91 5.60
CA THR A 40 -10.65 -8.49 6.50
C THR A 40 -10.11 -8.65 7.92
N ALA A 41 -8.85 -9.09 8.08
CA ALA A 41 -8.23 -9.21 9.39
C ALA A 41 -8.14 -7.87 10.13
N VAL A 42 -7.75 -6.79 9.43
CA VAL A 42 -7.69 -5.44 10.02
C VAL A 42 -9.08 -4.95 10.40
N ILE A 43 -10.07 -5.09 9.51
CA ILE A 43 -11.45 -4.67 9.78
C ILE A 43 -12.05 -5.46 10.95
N ALA A 44 -11.87 -6.78 10.95
CA ALA A 44 -12.34 -7.67 11.99
C ALA A 44 -11.66 -7.33 13.33
N PHE A 45 -10.34 -7.15 13.35
CA PHE A 45 -9.62 -6.73 14.56
C PHE A 45 -10.18 -5.43 15.12
N ARG A 46 -10.38 -4.41 14.28
CA ARG A 46 -10.92 -3.11 14.73
C ARG A 46 -12.35 -3.22 15.27
N SER A 47 -13.16 -4.11 14.71
CA SER A 47 -14.60 -4.19 15.00
C SER A 47 -14.94 -5.20 16.11
N LEU A 48 -14.16 -6.29 16.23
CA LEU A 48 -14.49 -7.44 17.07
C LEU A 48 -13.52 -7.64 18.25
N ARG A 49 -12.36 -6.96 18.30
CA ARG A 49 -11.41 -7.17 19.41
C ARG A 49 -12.04 -6.88 20.78
N GLU A 50 -12.80 -5.79 20.90
CA GLU A 50 -13.36 -5.32 22.18
C GLU A 50 -14.48 -6.23 22.71
N PRO A 51 -15.52 -6.57 21.91
CA PRO A 51 -16.56 -7.49 22.39
C PRO A 51 -16.00 -8.88 22.70
N VAL A 52 -15.04 -9.37 21.92
CA VAL A 52 -14.40 -10.67 22.18
C VAL A 52 -13.53 -10.61 23.44
N ALA A 53 -12.81 -9.49 23.69
CA ALA A 53 -12.04 -9.29 24.91
C ALA A 53 -12.94 -9.27 26.15
N ALA A 54 -14.12 -8.63 26.07
CA ALA A 54 -15.10 -8.61 27.15
C ALA A 54 -15.60 -10.02 27.49
N GLU A 55 -15.92 -10.84 26.48
CA GLU A 55 -16.31 -12.25 26.69
C GLU A 55 -15.19 -13.09 27.31
N ILE A 56 -13.94 -12.90 26.86
CA ILE A 56 -12.79 -13.60 27.44
C ILE A 56 -12.59 -13.18 28.89
N ALA A 57 -12.61 -11.88 29.19
CA ALA A 57 -12.46 -11.35 30.54
C ALA A 57 -13.60 -11.79 31.47
N ALA A 58 -14.83 -11.94 30.96
CA ALA A 58 -15.96 -12.42 31.75
C ALA A 58 -15.84 -13.90 32.13
N ARG A 59 -15.15 -14.71 31.30
CA ARG A 59 -15.02 -16.17 31.47
C ARG A 59 -13.67 -16.61 32.03
N THR A 60 -12.73 -15.69 32.18
CA THR A 60 -11.37 -15.97 32.65
C THR A 60 -10.98 -14.99 33.77
N GLN A 61 -9.96 -15.35 34.56
CA GLN A 61 -9.35 -14.45 35.56
C GLN A 61 -8.13 -13.73 34.98
N TRP A 62 -8.08 -13.55 33.66
CA TRP A 62 -6.92 -12.98 32.99
C TRP A 62 -6.84 -11.47 33.19
N ASP A 63 -5.61 -10.95 33.18
CA ASP A 63 -5.37 -9.52 33.14
C ASP A 63 -6.04 -8.90 31.90
N PRO A 64 -6.67 -7.71 31.99
CA PRO A 64 -7.37 -7.07 30.88
C PRO A 64 -6.50 -6.85 29.63
N LEU A 65 -5.20 -6.58 29.80
CA LEU A 65 -4.27 -6.43 28.69
C LEU A 65 -4.07 -7.76 27.96
N ILE A 66 -3.92 -8.85 28.71
CA ILE A 66 -3.76 -10.21 28.17
C ILE A 66 -5.05 -10.65 27.46
N ALA A 67 -6.22 -10.42 28.05
CA ALA A 67 -7.51 -10.73 27.44
C ALA A 67 -7.71 -9.97 26.12
N THR A 68 -7.35 -8.68 26.09
CA THR A 68 -7.45 -7.85 24.87
C THR A 68 -6.49 -8.32 23.78
N ALA A 69 -5.25 -8.65 24.14
CA ALA A 69 -4.27 -9.19 23.19
C ALA A 69 -4.71 -10.54 22.63
N ALA A 70 -5.19 -11.45 23.49
CA ALA A 70 -5.71 -12.75 23.10
C ALA A 70 -6.91 -12.64 22.16
N ALA A 71 -7.88 -11.78 22.49
CA ALA A 71 -9.04 -11.50 21.63
C ALA A 71 -8.61 -11.02 20.25
N GLY A 72 -7.68 -10.06 20.20
CA GLY A 72 -7.11 -9.57 18.95
C GLY A 72 -6.50 -10.67 18.10
N GLY A 73 -5.68 -11.53 18.71
CA GLY A 73 -5.07 -12.68 18.03
C GLY A 73 -6.09 -13.66 17.48
N VAL A 74 -7.08 -14.05 18.30
CA VAL A 74 -8.15 -14.98 17.88
C VAL A 74 -8.95 -14.40 16.72
N VAL A 75 -9.35 -13.13 16.79
CA VAL A 75 -10.13 -12.46 15.74
C VAL A 75 -9.36 -12.40 14.42
N VAL A 76 -8.08 -12.03 14.46
CA VAL A 76 -7.23 -11.96 13.27
C VAL A 76 -7.08 -13.34 12.64
N VAL A 77 -6.75 -14.36 13.44
CA VAL A 77 -6.59 -15.73 12.95
C VAL A 77 -7.89 -16.25 12.34
N ALA A 78 -9.03 -16.04 13.03
CA ALA A 78 -10.34 -16.45 12.53
C ALA A 78 -10.69 -15.77 11.19
N ALA A 79 -10.42 -14.47 11.07
CA ALA A 79 -10.66 -13.72 9.83
C ALA A 79 -9.78 -14.22 8.67
N ILE A 80 -8.48 -14.43 8.90
CA ILE A 80 -7.57 -14.97 7.87
C ILE A 80 -8.00 -16.37 7.44
N LEU A 81 -8.33 -17.25 8.41
CA LEU A 81 -8.79 -18.60 8.12
C LEU A 81 -10.07 -18.58 7.28
N PHE A 82 -11.05 -17.77 7.65
CA PHE A 82 -12.30 -17.63 6.90
C PHE A 82 -12.04 -17.25 5.44
N VAL A 83 -11.30 -16.18 5.20
CA VAL A 83 -11.00 -15.73 3.83
C VAL A 83 -10.17 -16.75 3.06
N THR A 84 -9.22 -17.43 3.72
CA THR A 84 -8.40 -18.47 3.11
C THR A 84 -9.26 -19.65 2.64
N ILE A 85 -10.24 -20.07 3.46
CA ILE A 85 -11.19 -21.14 3.11
C ILE A 85 -12.05 -20.74 1.92
N VAL A 86 -12.64 -19.55 1.94
CA VAL A 86 -13.43 -19.03 0.80
C VAL A 86 -12.55 -18.98 -0.46
N GLY A 87 -11.32 -18.48 -0.35
CA GLY A 87 -10.38 -18.44 -1.44
C GLY A 87 -10.02 -19.82 -1.99
N MET A 88 -9.91 -20.85 -1.15
CA MET A 88 -9.71 -22.23 -1.60
C MET A 88 -10.86 -22.72 -2.48
N ILE A 89 -12.10 -22.41 -2.09
CA ILE A 89 -13.30 -22.78 -2.85
C ILE A 89 -13.30 -22.07 -4.20
N VAL A 90 -13.09 -20.75 -4.23
CA VAL A 90 -13.08 -19.96 -5.47
C VAL A 90 -11.98 -20.45 -6.43
N ARG A 91 -10.78 -20.79 -5.93
CA ARG A 91 -9.72 -21.35 -6.78
C ARG A 91 -10.13 -22.67 -7.44
N ARG A 92 -10.86 -23.54 -6.73
CA ARG A 92 -11.38 -24.78 -7.31
C ARG A 92 -12.39 -24.48 -8.41
N LEU A 93 -13.28 -23.51 -8.20
CA LEU A 93 -14.26 -23.10 -9.22
C LEU A 93 -13.58 -22.56 -10.48
N VAL A 94 -12.53 -21.74 -10.33
CA VAL A 94 -11.74 -21.23 -11.46
C VAL A 94 -11.05 -22.35 -12.23
N GLY A 95 -10.52 -23.34 -11.51
CA GLY A 95 -9.95 -24.54 -12.11
C GLY A 95 -10.95 -25.36 -12.91
N VAL A 96 -12.15 -25.59 -12.34
CA VAL A 96 -13.24 -26.33 -13.00
C VAL A 96 -13.81 -25.57 -14.21
N ALA A 97 -13.86 -24.24 -14.14
CA ALA A 97 -14.30 -23.39 -15.25
C ALA A 97 -13.29 -23.31 -16.41
N GLY A 98 -12.11 -23.92 -16.29
CA GLY A 98 -11.07 -23.85 -17.32
C GLY A 98 -10.40 -22.48 -17.44
N LEU A 99 -10.65 -21.57 -16.49
CA LEU A 99 -10.14 -20.18 -16.51
C LEU A 99 -8.74 -20.05 -15.89
N SER A 100 -8.07 -21.17 -15.63
CA SER A 100 -6.73 -21.21 -15.03
C SER A 100 -5.69 -20.38 -15.79
N ALA A 101 -5.77 -20.32 -17.12
CA ALA A 101 -4.84 -19.49 -17.91
C ALA A 101 -5.05 -17.99 -17.66
N ILE A 102 -6.32 -17.54 -17.62
CA ILE A 102 -6.66 -16.15 -17.34
C ILE A 102 -6.30 -15.79 -15.90
N ASP A 103 -6.53 -16.70 -14.94
CA ASP A 103 -6.10 -16.50 -13.55
C ASP A 103 -4.59 -16.28 -13.44
N ARG A 104 -3.79 -17.08 -14.15
CA ARG A 104 -2.32 -16.91 -14.17
C ARG A 104 -1.89 -15.61 -14.83
N LEU A 105 -2.48 -15.26 -15.98
CA LEU A 105 -2.16 -14.00 -16.67
C LEU A 105 -2.55 -12.77 -15.83
N GLY A 106 -3.72 -12.83 -15.17
CA GLY A 106 -4.11 -11.82 -14.19
C GLY A 106 -3.12 -11.76 -13.03
N GLY A 107 -2.64 -12.91 -12.55
CA GLY A 107 -1.62 -13.00 -11.52
C GLY A 107 -0.30 -12.34 -11.96
N ALA A 108 0.11 -12.51 -13.20
CA ALA A 108 1.28 -11.81 -13.74
C ALA A 108 1.11 -10.28 -13.72
N ALA A 109 -0.10 -9.78 -14.03
CA ALA A 109 -0.40 -8.35 -13.97
C ALA A 109 -0.42 -7.80 -12.53
N VAL A 110 -1.00 -8.54 -11.58
CA VAL A 110 -0.98 -8.17 -10.16
C VAL A 110 0.46 -8.24 -9.62
N GLY A 111 1.21 -9.29 -9.93
CA GLY A 111 2.63 -9.41 -9.60
C GLY A 111 3.49 -8.29 -10.19
N ALA A 112 3.20 -7.83 -11.41
CA ALA A 112 3.84 -6.65 -11.98
C ALA A 112 3.56 -5.39 -11.15
N ALA A 113 2.31 -5.19 -10.77
CA ALA A 113 1.90 -4.05 -9.94
C ALA A 113 2.54 -4.11 -8.54
N GLU A 114 2.55 -5.27 -7.89
CA GLU A 114 3.23 -5.47 -6.61
C GLU A 114 4.73 -5.23 -6.73
N GLY A 115 5.37 -5.77 -7.77
CA GLY A 115 6.80 -5.55 -8.04
C GLY A 115 7.12 -4.07 -8.22
N LEU A 116 6.28 -3.34 -8.96
CA LEU A 116 6.45 -1.90 -9.17
C LEU A 116 6.27 -1.11 -7.86
N LEU A 117 5.29 -1.49 -7.04
CA LEU A 117 5.08 -0.90 -5.72
C LEU A 117 6.27 -1.16 -4.79
N LEU A 118 6.78 -2.39 -4.74
CA LEU A 118 7.92 -2.78 -3.92
C LEU A 118 9.19 -2.03 -4.34
N VAL A 119 9.48 -1.97 -5.64
CA VAL A 119 10.61 -1.20 -6.18
C VAL A 119 10.47 0.27 -5.83
N SER A 120 9.28 0.86 -6.03
CA SER A 120 9.04 2.26 -5.71
C SER A 120 9.26 2.57 -4.24
N LEU A 121 8.82 1.68 -3.34
CA LEU A 121 9.02 1.82 -1.91
C LEU A 121 10.49 1.65 -1.50
N ALA A 122 11.20 0.70 -2.12
CA ALA A 122 12.63 0.50 -1.88
C ALA A 122 13.46 1.70 -2.35
N LEU A 123 13.17 2.24 -3.54
CA LEU A 123 13.82 3.43 -4.04
C LEU A 123 13.49 4.66 -3.20
N PHE A 124 12.24 4.81 -2.76
CA PHE A 124 11.85 5.85 -1.82
C PHE A 124 12.71 5.78 -0.55
N GLY A 125 12.73 4.63 0.13
CA GLY A 125 13.53 4.43 1.34
C GLY A 125 15.02 4.67 1.11
N ALA A 126 15.58 4.17 0.02
CA ALA A 126 16.98 4.39 -0.33
C ALA A 126 17.30 5.89 -0.52
N THR A 127 16.42 6.64 -1.18
CA THR A 127 16.60 8.09 -1.37
C THR A 127 16.44 8.89 -0.08
N GLU A 128 15.57 8.47 0.83
CA GLU A 128 15.41 9.11 2.14
C GLU A 128 16.61 8.85 3.07
N VAL A 129 17.17 7.63 3.02
CA VAL A 129 18.27 7.21 3.91
C VAL A 129 19.63 7.72 3.44
N LEU A 130 19.94 7.58 2.15
CA LEU A 130 21.26 7.94 1.60
C LEU A 130 21.33 9.39 1.12
N GLY A 131 20.17 10.00 0.89
CA GLY A 131 20.07 11.35 0.35
C GLY A 131 19.90 11.35 -1.18
N PRO A 132 19.15 12.30 -1.77
CA PRO A 132 18.77 12.25 -3.19
C PRO A 132 19.93 12.37 -4.20
N ARG A 133 21.11 12.80 -3.75
CA ARG A 133 22.30 13.08 -4.59
C ARG A 133 23.46 12.12 -4.32
N ASP A 134 23.22 11.00 -3.66
CA ASP A 134 24.28 10.02 -3.38
C ASP A 134 24.89 9.48 -4.71
N PRO A 135 26.23 9.37 -4.82
CA PRO A 135 26.91 8.89 -6.02
C PRO A 135 26.52 7.45 -6.42
N ILE A 136 25.96 6.64 -5.51
CA ILE A 136 25.46 5.29 -5.83
C ILE A 136 24.34 5.31 -6.88
N PHE A 137 23.60 6.43 -7.00
CA PHE A 137 22.49 6.56 -7.93
C PHE A 137 22.91 7.10 -9.31
N GLU A 138 24.18 7.49 -9.48
CA GLU A 138 24.66 8.02 -10.75
C GLU A 138 24.57 6.98 -11.87
N GLY A 139 23.84 7.33 -12.93
CA GLY A 139 23.69 6.49 -14.11
C GLY A 139 22.56 5.46 -14.06
N SER A 140 21.77 5.37 -12.98
CA SER A 140 20.58 4.50 -12.94
C SER A 140 19.38 5.16 -13.62
N ARG A 141 18.78 4.46 -14.58
CA ARG A 141 17.54 4.89 -15.26
C ARG A 141 16.31 4.71 -14.39
N ALA A 142 16.27 3.65 -13.58
CA ALA A 142 15.17 3.38 -12.66
C ALA A 142 15.03 4.50 -11.62
N VAL A 143 16.16 4.93 -11.04
CA VAL A 143 16.17 6.03 -10.06
C VAL A 143 15.79 7.36 -10.73
N ALA A 144 16.28 7.65 -11.93
CA ALA A 144 15.90 8.86 -12.67
C ALA A 144 14.40 8.92 -12.95
N THR A 145 13.80 7.81 -13.37
CA THR A 145 12.36 7.68 -13.63
C THR A 145 11.54 7.83 -12.35
N PHE A 146 12.00 7.23 -11.24
CA PHE A 146 11.36 7.37 -9.95
C PHE A 146 11.36 8.83 -9.46
N ARG A 147 12.49 9.54 -9.60
CA ARG A 147 12.59 10.96 -9.22
C ARG A 147 11.69 11.87 -10.04
N SER A 148 11.59 11.66 -11.36
CA SER A 148 10.71 12.48 -12.21
C SER A 148 9.24 12.30 -11.85
N TRP A 149 8.83 11.06 -11.57
CA TRP A 149 7.49 10.76 -11.08
C TRP A 149 7.23 11.38 -9.69
N ARG A 150 8.22 11.36 -8.80
CA ARG A 150 8.14 11.95 -7.46
C ARG A 150 7.98 13.48 -7.52
N GLY A 151 8.83 14.16 -8.29
CA GLY A 151 8.76 15.61 -8.46
C GLY A 151 7.40 16.08 -8.98
N SER A 152 6.86 15.41 -9.99
CA SER A 152 5.51 15.71 -10.51
C SER A 152 4.41 15.63 -9.45
N LYS A 153 4.51 14.70 -8.50
CA LYS A 153 3.54 14.56 -7.40
C LYS A 153 3.69 15.62 -6.33
N ASP A 154 4.91 16.03 -6.03
CA ASP A 154 5.20 17.07 -5.05
C ASP A 154 4.71 18.44 -5.56
N ASP A 155 4.91 18.73 -6.84
CA ASP A 155 4.38 19.93 -7.51
C ASP A 155 2.85 19.97 -7.49
N ALA A 156 2.21 18.84 -7.80
CA ALA A 156 0.75 18.72 -7.79
C ALA A 156 0.15 18.87 -6.37
N ARG A 157 0.88 18.44 -5.33
CA ARG A 157 0.50 18.64 -3.92
C ARG A 157 0.61 20.13 -3.54
N ALA A 158 1.75 20.75 -3.84
CA ALA A 158 1.98 22.15 -3.54
C ALA A 158 0.92 23.08 -4.18
N GLY A 159 0.49 22.79 -5.41
CA GLY A 159 -0.58 23.53 -6.08
C GLY A 159 -1.94 23.44 -5.38
N ARG A 160 -2.32 22.26 -4.87
CA ARG A 160 -3.55 22.08 -4.08
C ARG A 160 -3.49 22.87 -2.78
N ASP A 161 -2.35 22.84 -2.09
CA ASP A 161 -2.16 23.54 -0.82
C ASP A 161 -2.14 25.06 -0.97
N ALA A 162 -1.60 25.56 -2.09
CA ALA A 162 -1.65 26.99 -2.43
C ALA A 162 -3.08 27.47 -2.72
N THR A 163 -3.86 26.66 -3.45
CA THR A 163 -5.28 26.97 -3.76
C THR A 163 -6.14 26.94 -2.49
N ALA A 164 -5.93 25.95 -1.62
CA ALA A 164 -6.61 25.86 -0.33
C ALA A 164 -6.28 27.06 0.57
N ARG A 165 -5.03 27.52 0.61
CA ARG A 165 -4.63 28.73 1.36
C ARG A 165 -5.24 30.02 0.79
N SER A 166 -5.31 30.15 -0.53
CA SER A 166 -5.94 31.31 -1.16
C SER A 166 -7.44 31.38 -0.89
N ALA A 167 -8.12 30.23 -0.82
CA ALA A 167 -9.55 30.15 -0.50
C ALA A 167 -9.83 30.40 1.00
N ALA A 168 -8.88 30.06 1.88
CA ALA A 168 -8.98 30.28 3.32
C ALA A 168 -8.59 31.69 3.77
N THR A 169 -8.01 32.51 2.88
CA THR A 169 -7.67 33.91 3.18
C THR A 169 -8.94 34.76 3.08
N PRO A 170 -9.46 35.34 4.19
CA PRO A 170 -10.65 36.18 4.14
C PRO A 170 -10.38 37.39 3.25
N ALA A 171 -11.36 37.75 2.41
CA ALA A 171 -11.26 38.95 1.59
C ALA A 171 -10.95 40.16 2.49
N PRO A 172 -9.97 41.01 2.14
CA PRO A 172 -9.67 42.20 2.93
C PRO A 172 -10.95 43.02 3.08
N PRO A 173 -11.24 43.60 4.27
CA PRO A 173 -12.45 44.37 4.46
C PRO A 173 -12.48 45.46 3.40
N SER A 174 -13.47 45.39 2.50
CA SER A 174 -13.65 46.37 1.43
C SER A 174 -13.81 47.72 2.09
N GLY A 175 -12.78 48.55 2.05
CA GLY A 175 -12.80 49.91 2.58
C GLY A 175 -13.87 50.69 1.83
N ARG A 176 -15.07 50.79 2.42
CA ARG A 176 -16.04 51.79 2.01
C ARG A 176 -15.36 53.13 2.22
N GLY A 177 -15.10 53.82 1.11
CA GLY A 177 -14.73 55.22 1.13
C GLY A 177 -15.72 55.99 1.98
N VAL A 178 -15.25 56.48 3.12
CA VAL A 178 -15.95 57.51 3.87
C VAL A 178 -15.84 58.77 3.03
N GLY A 179 -16.98 59.17 2.50
CA GLY A 179 -17.12 60.30 1.60
C GLY A 179 -16.71 61.63 2.21
N SER A 180 -16.36 62.53 1.30
CA SER A 180 -16.17 63.96 1.47
C SER A 180 -17.14 64.58 2.48
N GLY A 181 -16.60 65.39 3.39
CA GLY A 181 -17.37 66.21 4.30
C GLY A 181 -16.63 67.47 4.73
N ARG A 182 -16.80 68.52 3.91
CA ARG A 182 -16.61 69.96 4.16
C ARG A 182 -15.21 70.54 4.07
#